data_AF-A0A196MQ05-F1
#
_entry.id   AF-A0A196MQ05-F1
#
_cell.length_a   1.000
_cell.length_b   1.000
_cell.length_c   1.000
_cell.angle_alpha   90.00
_cell.angle_beta   90.00
_cell.angle_gamma   90.00
#
_symmetry.space_group_name_H-M   'P 1'
#
loop_
_entity.id
_entity.type
_entity.pdbx_description
1 polymer ?
#
loop_
_entity_poly.entity_id
_entity_poly.type
_entity_poly.pdbx_seq_one_letter_code
_entity_poly.pdbx_strand_id
1 'polypeptide(L)' 'MADQRTSDAPFAPPAGATASLRLGSGVAMEARISTSGLLGVAAIVSAALLGSAAIVLAARRSRAAAPPDAR' A
#
# COMPACT_ATOMS: atom_id res chain seq x y z
N MET A 1 18.42 12.12 -49.97
CA MET A 1 17.97 13.11 -48.96
C MET A 1 16.71 12.56 -48.30
N ALA A 2 16.91 11.71 -47.30
CA ALA A 2 15.94 11.04 -46.43
C ALA A 2 16.85 10.27 -45.45
N ASP A 3 16.65 10.17 -44.14
CA ASP A 3 15.44 10.13 -43.36
C ASP A 3 15.89 10.23 -41.89
N GLN A 4 15.33 11.12 -41.08
CA GLN A 4 15.43 10.98 -39.62
C GLN A 4 14.33 11.76 -38.92
N ARG A 5 13.13 11.20 -38.93
CA ARG A 5 12.11 11.53 -37.92
C ARG A 5 12.49 10.80 -36.63
N THR A 6 13.39 11.38 -35.85
CA THR A 6 13.58 10.97 -34.46
C THR A 6 12.29 11.27 -33.70
N SER A 7 11.57 10.21 -33.39
CA SER A 7 10.35 10.22 -32.59
C SER A 7 10.72 10.62 -31.16
N ASP A 8 10.54 11.90 -30.81
CA ASP A 8 10.54 12.38 -29.43
C ASP A 8 9.29 11.85 -28.71
N ALA A 9 9.32 10.57 -28.33
CA ALA A 9 8.36 10.04 -27.39
C ALA A 9 8.71 10.61 -26.00
N PRO A 10 7.80 11.34 -25.32
CA PRO A 10 8.07 11.83 -23.98
C PRO A 10 8.31 10.64 -23.05
N PHE A 11 9.49 10.59 -22.42
CA PHE A 11 9.81 9.63 -21.37
C PHE A 11 8.90 9.92 -20.17
N ALA A 12 7.81 9.17 -20.04
CA ALA A 12 6.95 9.24 -18.87
C ALA A 12 7.74 8.73 -17.66
N PRO A 13 8.02 9.57 -16.64
CA PRO A 13 8.70 9.10 -15.45
C PRO A 13 7.86 7.97 -14.81
N PRO A 14 8.46 6.86 -14.38
CA PRO A 14 7.68 5.76 -13.81
C PRO A 14 7.00 6.25 -12.53
N ALA A 15 5.68 6.08 -12.45
CA ALA A 15 4.86 6.52 -11.32
C ALA A 15 5.32 5.84 -10.02
N GLY A 16 5.78 6.63 -9.05
CA GLY A 16 6.21 6.14 -7.74
C GLY A 16 6.75 7.26 -6.84
N ALA A 17 6.87 6.98 -5.55
CA ALA A 17 7.47 7.89 -4.58
C ALA A 17 8.97 7.56 -4.45
N THR A 18 9.81 8.60 -4.52
CA THR A 18 11.26 8.48 -4.31
C THR A 18 11.64 9.11 -2.98
N ALA A 19 12.33 8.35 -2.13
CA ALA A 19 12.90 8.85 -0.88
C ALA A 19 14.43 8.71 -0.95
N SER A 20 15.13 9.85 -0.95
CA SER A 20 16.60 9.88 -0.93
C SER A 20 17.09 10.37 0.42
N LEU A 21 17.95 9.61 1.09
CA LEU A 21 18.70 10.04 2.27
C LEU A 21 20.13 10.40 1.87
N ARG A 22 20.50 11.66 2.12
CA ARG A 22 21.88 12.15 1.95
C ARG A 22 22.61 12.15 3.29
N LEU A 23 23.80 11.56 3.33
CA LEU A 23 24.74 11.69 4.44
C LEU A 23 26.01 12.38 3.92
N GLY A 24 26.32 13.56 4.47
CA GLY A 24 27.46 14.36 4.00
C GLY A 24 27.25 14.86 2.56
N SER A 25 28.25 14.66 1.71
CA SER A 25 28.21 15.06 0.29
C SER A 25 27.62 14.00 -0.66
N GLY A 26 27.28 12.80 -0.15
CA GLY A 26 26.77 11.68 -0.95
C GLY A 26 25.32 11.30 -0.64
N VAL A 27 24.66 10.64 -1.60
CA VAL A 27 23.41 9.91 -1.36
C VAL A 27 23.79 8.58 -0.73
N ALA A 28 23.38 8.35 0.51
CA ALA A 28 23.69 7.13 1.24
C ALA A 28 22.64 6.03 1.02
N MET A 29 21.40 6.41 0.71
CA MET A 29 20.33 5.47 0.44
C MET A 29 19.27 6.10 -0.48
N GLU A 30 18.93 5.39 -1.55
CA GLU A 30 17.84 5.74 -2.46
C GLU A 30 16.79 4.63 -2.38
N ALA A 31 15.62 4.99 -1.86
CA ALA A 31 14.48 4.08 -1.77
C ALA A 31 13.43 4.49 -2.81
N ARG A 32 13.04 3.52 -3.63
CA ARG A 32 11.97 3.68 -4.61
C ARG A 32 10.75 2.89 -4.17
N ILE A 33 9.67 3.58 -3.88
CA ILE A 33 8.40 2.98 -3.48
C ILE A 33 7.49 2.98 -4.70
N SER A 34 7.17 1.79 -5.21
CA SER A 34 6.19 1.65 -6.30
C SER A 34 4.77 1.78 -5.76
N THR A 35 3.91 2.46 -6.52
CA THR A 35 2.48 2.54 -6.19
C THR A 35 1.83 1.16 -6.13
N SER A 36 2.25 0.25 -7.02
CA SER A 36 1.77 -1.14 -7.03
C SER A 36 2.15 -1.90 -5.76
N GLY A 37 3.37 -1.70 -5.24
CA GLY A 37 3.81 -2.30 -3.98
C GLY A 37 3.01 -1.76 -2.80
N LEU A 38 2.76 -0.45 -2.76
CA LEU A 38 1.95 0.18 -1.73
C LEU A 38 0.51 -0.33 -1.74
N LEU A 39 -0.10 -0.46 -2.92
CA LEU A 39 -1.44 -1.04 -3.08
C LEU A 39 -1.50 -2.50 -2.62
N GLY A 40 -0.46 -3.29 -2.90
CA GLY A 40 -0.35 -4.67 -2.40
C GLY A 40 -0.31 -4.72 -0.87
N VAL A 41 0.51 -3.88 -0.23
CA VAL A 41 0.57 -3.77 1.23
C VAL A 41 -0.77 -3.32 1.81
N ALA A 42 -1.39 -2.31 1.21
CA ALA A 42 -2.70 -1.82 1.64
C ALA A 42 -3.77 -2.93 1.58
N ALA A 43 -3.80 -3.72 0.51
CA ALA A 43 -4.73 -4.83 0.35
C ALA A 43 -4.55 -5.90 1.46
N ILE A 44 -3.31 -6.26 1.79
CA ILE A 44 -2.99 -7.22 2.85
C ILE A 44 -3.47 -6.70 4.21
N VAL A 45 -3.14 -5.45 4.54
CA VAL A 45 -3.54 -4.83 5.80
C VAL A 45 -5.06 -4.72 5.89
N SER A 46 -5.74 -4.29 4.82
CA SER A 46 -7.20 -4.24 4.77
C SER A 46 -7.83 -5.61 4.98
N ALA A 47 -7.31 -6.67 4.35
CA ALA A 47 -7.82 -8.03 4.53
C ALA A 47 -7.65 -8.53 5.98
N ALA A 48 -6.49 -8.26 6.60
CA ALA A 48 -6.23 -8.62 7.99
C ALA A 48 -7.16 -7.88 8.97
N LEU A 49 -7.38 -6.59 8.75
CA LEU A 49 -8.31 -5.78 9.54
C LEU A 49 -9.76 -6.25 9.36
N LEU A 50 -10.18 -6.58 8.14
CA LEU A 50 -11.52 -7.10 7.87
C LEU A 50 -11.75 -8.44 8.57
N GLY A 51 -10.79 -9.37 8.48
CA GLY A 51 -10.89 -10.66 9.16
C GLY A 51 -10.98 -10.50 10.68
N SER A 52 -10.14 -9.63 11.25
CA SER A 52 -10.17 -9.33 12.69
C SER A 52 -11.49 -8.70 13.12
N ALA A 53 -12.01 -7.74 12.34
CA ALA A 53 -13.29 -7.10 12.61
C ALA A 53 -14.45 -8.10 12.55
N ALA A 54 -14.43 -9.06 11.61
CA ALA A 54 -15.43 -10.10 11.51
C ALA A 54 -15.47 -10.99 12.76
N ILE A 55 -14.31 -11.37 13.30
CA ILE A 55 -14.21 -12.15 14.55
C ILE A 55 -14.79 -11.35 15.73
N VAL A 56 -14.41 -10.08 15.85
CA VAL A 56 -14.91 -9.21 16.92
C VAL A 56 -16.42 -9.01 16.81
N LEU A 57 -16.95 -8.84 15.59
CA LEU A 57 -18.38 -8.68 15.36
C LEU A 57 -19.14 -9.96 15.72
N ALA A 58 -18.62 -11.13 15.33
CA ALA A 58 -19.18 -12.43 15.69
C ALA A 58 -19.21 -12.61 17.22
N ALA A 59 -18.11 -12.32 17.91
CA ALA A 59 -18.03 -12.40 19.36
C ALA A 59 -19.03 -11.45 20.06
N ARG A 60 -19.20 -10.22 19.55
CA ARG A 60 -20.21 -9.28 20.07
C ARG A 60 -21.63 -9.80 19.85
N ARG A 61 -21.92 -10.36 18.68
CA ARG A 61 -23.23 -10.96 18.36
C ARG A 61 -23.55 -12.11 19.31
N SER A 62 -22.58 -13.00 19.57
CA SER A 62 -22.74 -14.12 20.51
C SER A 62 -22.99 -13.66 21.94
N ARG A 63 -22.33 -12.59 22.40
CA ARG A 63 -22.57 -12.01 23.73
C ARG A 63 -23.93 -11.32 23.84
N ALA A 64 -24.37 -10.62 22.80
CA ALA A 64 -25.70 -10.00 22.77
C ALA A 64 -26.84 -11.02 22.70
N ALA A 65 -26.58 -12.20 22.13
CA ALA A 65 -27.53 -13.31 22.07
C ALA A 65 -27.51 -14.19 23.32
N ALA A 66 -26.53 -14.04 24.21
CA ALA A 66 -26.54 -14.71 25.49
C ALA A 66 -27.64 -14.07 26.36
N PRO A 67 -28.59 -14.86 26.90
CA PRO A 67 -29.60 -14.32 27.81
C PRO A 67 -28.89 -13.66 29.01
N PRO A 68 -29.41 -12.56 29.56
CA PRO A 68 -28.86 -11.98 30.78
C PRO A 68 -28.84 -13.09 31.83
N ASP A 69 -27.66 -13.33 32.42
CA ASP A 69 -27.50 -14.28 33.51
C ASP A 69 -28.65 -14.10 34.50
N ALA A 70 -29.50 -15.12 34.60
CA ALA A 70 -30.45 -15.26 35.66
C ALA A 70 -29.66 -15.52 36.94
N ARG A 71 -29.15 -14.44 37.54
CA ARG A 71 -28.63 -14.39 38.91
C ARG A 71 -29.53 -13.52 39.75
#